data_AF-A0A371DGY8-F1
#
_entry.id   AF-A0A371DGY8-F1
#
_cell.length_a   1.000
_cell.length_b   1.000
_cell.length_c   1.000
_cell.angle_alpha   90.00
_cell.angle_beta   90.00
_cell.angle_gamma   90.00
#
_symmetry.space_group_name_H-M   'P 1'
#
loop_
_entity.id
_entity.type
_entity.pdbx_description
1 polymer ?
#
loop_
_entity_poly.entity_id
_entity_poly.type
_entity_poly.pdbx_seq_one_letter_code
_entity_poly.pdbx_strand_id
1 'polypeptide(L)'
;MRFSTTAVAYLVSALLSALAPQVAQAGITAFSGSSCDGSVGLNVPCDGSCHKFDDRHSFRVDSGTGDHCVTVFADPGCPEDGQGAFLPHQTGQCQNVNTGTNVRSFTCAKDTFCLLGA
;
A
#
# COMPACT_ATOMS: atom_id res chain seq x y z
N MET A 1 4.90 42.21 -38.28
CA MET A 1 5.23 41.07 -37.38
C MET A 1 4.25 39.95 -37.70
N ARG A 2 4.69 38.87 -38.33
CA ARG A 2 3.84 37.71 -38.65
C ARG A 2 3.95 36.74 -37.48
N PHE A 3 2.90 36.64 -36.67
CA PHE A 3 2.85 35.66 -35.60
C PHE A 3 2.64 34.28 -36.21
N SER A 4 3.67 33.43 -36.13
CA SER A 4 3.62 32.02 -36.52
C SER A 4 2.58 31.30 -35.66
N THR A 5 1.47 30.93 -36.27
CA THR A 5 0.33 30.20 -35.67
C THR A 5 0.68 28.80 -35.17
N THR A 6 1.87 28.28 -35.48
CA THR A 6 2.31 26.94 -35.07
C THR A 6 2.72 26.84 -33.60
N ALA A 7 3.10 27.94 -32.95
CA ALA A 7 3.55 27.90 -31.55
C ALA A 7 2.41 27.64 -30.54
N VAL A 8 1.17 28.00 -30.90
CA VAL A 8 0.02 27.91 -29.99
C VAL A 8 -0.50 26.47 -29.86
N ALA A 9 -0.40 25.66 -30.92
CA ALA A 9 -0.91 24.29 -30.92
C ALA A 9 -0.13 23.35 -29.97
N TYR A 10 1.18 23.56 -29.80
CA TYR A 10 2.01 22.71 -28.93
C TYR A 10 1.76 22.93 -27.44
N LEU A 11 1.37 24.13 -27.03
CA LEU A 11 1.10 24.44 -25.62
C LEU A 11 -0.21 23.82 -25.12
N VAL A 12 -1.21 23.67 -26.00
CA VAL A 12 -2.49 23.03 -25.65
C VAL A 12 -2.31 21.53 -25.45
N SER A 13 -1.53 20.86 -26.30
CA SER A 13 -1.32 19.40 -26.21
C SER A 13 -0.53 18.96 -24.98
N ALA A 14 0.38 19.78 -24.46
CA ALA A 14 1.14 19.46 -23.24
C ALA A 14 0.29 19.56 -21.96
N LEU A 15 -0.74 20.41 -21.95
CA LEU A 15 -1.59 20.63 -20.78
C LEU A 15 -2.59 19.49 -20.54
N LEU A 16 -3.05 18.80 -21.60
CA LEU A 16 -3.99 17.68 -21.47
C LEU A 16 -3.37 16.41 -20.88
N SER A 17 -2.06 16.20 -21.04
CA SER A 17 -1.36 15.02 -20.49
C SER A 17 -1.17 15.08 -18.97
N ALA A 18 -1.26 16.26 -18.36
CA ALA A 18 -1.13 16.45 -16.91
C ALA A 18 -2.41 16.13 -16.12
N LEU A 19 -3.53 15.91 -16.82
CA LEU A 19 -4.84 15.58 -16.23
C LEU A 19 -5.13 14.08 -16.21
N ALA A 20 -4.15 13.23 -16.53
CA ALA A 20 -4.29 11.81 -16.32
C ALA A 20 -4.61 11.56 -14.84
N PRO A 21 -5.70 10.84 -14.50
CA PRO A 21 -6.01 10.51 -13.13
C PRO A 21 -4.83 9.73 -12.56
N GLN A 22 -4.07 10.38 -11.68
CA GLN A 22 -3.11 9.71 -10.82
C GLN A 22 -3.91 8.67 -10.04
N VAL A 23 -3.72 7.39 -10.37
CA VAL A 23 -4.30 6.30 -9.60
C VAL A 23 -3.74 6.47 -8.21
N ALA A 24 -4.56 6.92 -7.26
CA ALA A 24 -4.12 7.10 -5.88
C ALA A 24 -3.60 5.75 -5.39
N GLN A 25 -2.28 5.67 -5.21
CA GLN A 25 -1.64 4.49 -4.64
C GLN A 25 -2.06 4.45 -3.18
N ALA A 26 -2.68 3.35 -2.77
CA ALA A 26 -3.14 3.20 -1.40
C ALA A 26 -1.94 3.19 -0.45
N GLY A 27 -2.08 3.85 0.69
CA GLY A 27 -1.21 3.63 1.82
C GLY A 27 -1.74 2.54 2.75
N ILE A 28 -0.85 2.03 3.59
CA ILE A 28 -1.16 1.17 4.73
C ILE A 28 -0.48 1.74 5.97
N THR A 29 -1.25 1.85 7.04
CA THR A 29 -0.78 2.37 8.34
C THR A 29 -0.91 1.29 9.39
N ALA A 30 0.17 1.03 10.14
CA ALA A 30 0.21 0.08 11.25
C ALA A 30 0.10 0.79 12.61
N PHE A 31 -0.46 0.11 13.60
CA PHE A 31 -0.76 0.65 14.93
C PHE A 31 -0.24 -0.27 16.04
N SER A 32 0.14 0.31 17.18
CA SER A 32 0.59 -0.46 18.35
C SER A 32 -0.55 -1.08 19.17
N GLY A 33 -1.81 -0.73 18.92
CA GLY A 33 -2.96 -1.36 19.54
C GLY A 33 -3.62 -2.38 18.62
N SER A 34 -4.55 -3.16 19.16
CA SER A 34 -5.25 -4.23 18.43
C SER A 34 -6.48 -3.76 17.68
N SER A 35 -6.89 -2.51 17.84
CA SER A 35 -8.10 -1.94 17.21
C SER A 35 -7.78 -0.65 16.45
N CYS A 36 -6.60 -0.59 15.83
CA CYS A 36 -6.07 0.57 15.12
C CYS A 36 -6.00 1.82 16.00
N ASP A 37 -5.59 1.57 17.25
CA ASP A 37 -5.45 2.52 18.34
C ASP A 37 -4.00 2.54 18.86
N GLY A 38 -3.72 3.44 19.79
CA GLY A 38 -2.36 3.63 20.32
C GLY A 38 -1.44 4.40 19.36
N SER A 39 -0.15 4.05 19.38
CA SER A 39 0.88 4.73 18.60
C SER A 39 0.74 4.39 17.11
N VAL A 40 0.68 5.41 16.28
CA VAL A 40 0.54 5.31 14.82
C VAL A 40 1.91 5.19 14.15
N GLY A 41 2.05 4.23 13.24
CA GLY A 41 3.23 4.08 12.39
C GLY A 41 3.24 5.04 11.20
N LEU A 42 4.24 4.89 10.32
CA LEU A 42 4.24 5.60 9.05
C LEU A 42 3.14 5.05 8.13
N ASN A 43 2.51 5.93 7.35
CA ASN A 43 1.72 5.50 6.21
C ASN A 43 2.67 5.17 5.06
N VAL A 44 2.76 3.91 4.68
CA VAL A 44 3.69 3.41 3.65
C VAL A 44 2.91 2.93 2.42
N PRO A 45 3.49 2.99 1.21
CA PRO A 45 2.78 2.58 0.00
C PRO A 45 2.40 1.10 0.01
N CYS A 46 1.24 0.77 -0.57
CA CYS A 46 0.80 -0.60 -0.82
C CYS A 46 1.12 -1.01 -2.27
N ASP A 47 2.41 -1.16 -2.58
CA ASP A 47 2.95 -1.45 -3.91
C ASP A 47 3.73 -2.78 -4.03
N GLY A 48 3.62 -3.63 -3.01
CA GLY A 48 4.34 -4.88 -2.89
C GLY A 48 5.69 -4.77 -2.20
N SER A 49 6.15 -3.57 -1.86
CA SER A 49 7.39 -3.40 -1.10
C SER A 49 7.27 -3.92 0.34
N CYS A 50 8.44 -4.30 0.90
CA CYS A 50 8.52 -4.83 2.25
C CYS A 50 8.65 -3.71 3.29
N HIS A 51 7.88 -3.83 4.37
CA HIS A 51 7.87 -2.86 5.45
C HIS A 51 7.97 -3.53 6.82
N LYS A 52 8.53 -2.78 7.77
CA LYS A 52 8.70 -3.21 9.17
C LYS A 52 7.36 -3.18 9.91
N PHE A 53 7.11 -4.17 10.75
CA PHE A 53 5.92 -4.30 11.60
C PHE A 53 6.23 -4.45 13.10
N ASP A 54 7.51 -4.42 13.54
CA ASP A 54 7.81 -4.58 14.96
C ASP A 54 7.05 -3.57 15.84
N ASP A 55 6.58 -4.04 17.00
CA ASP A 55 5.77 -3.29 17.96
C ASP A 55 4.43 -2.78 17.38
N ARG A 56 3.89 -3.49 16.39
CA ARG A 56 2.56 -3.26 15.80
C ARG A 56 1.69 -4.49 15.94
N HIS A 57 0.38 -4.26 16.09
CA HIS A 57 -0.61 -5.31 16.36
C HIS A 57 -1.85 -5.20 15.46
N SER A 58 -2.01 -4.08 14.76
CA SER A 58 -3.06 -3.94 13.76
C SER A 58 -2.61 -3.02 12.63
N PHE A 59 -3.33 -3.05 11.51
CA PHE A 59 -3.14 -2.12 10.41
C PHE A 59 -4.47 -1.72 9.78
N ARG A 60 -4.40 -0.68 8.95
CA ARG A 60 -5.49 -0.24 8.09
C ARG A 60 -4.92 0.21 6.75
N VAL A 61 -5.49 -0.31 5.67
CA VAL A 61 -5.24 0.20 4.30
C VAL A 61 -6.14 1.41 4.06
N ASP A 62 -5.71 2.37 3.24
CA ASP A 62 -6.51 3.55 2.94
C ASP A 62 -7.85 3.19 2.28
N SER A 63 -8.96 3.72 2.84
CA SER A 63 -10.31 3.41 2.38
C SER A 63 -10.59 3.95 0.97
N GLY A 64 -11.44 3.26 0.21
CA GLY A 64 -11.84 3.70 -1.14
C GLY A 64 -10.78 3.50 -2.23
N THR A 65 -9.71 2.75 -1.94
CA THR A 65 -8.61 2.50 -2.89
C THR A 65 -8.70 1.13 -3.59
N GLY A 66 -9.70 0.33 -3.24
CA GLY A 66 -9.95 -1.02 -3.75
C GLY A 66 -9.58 -2.12 -2.75
N ASP A 67 -9.61 -3.36 -3.23
CA ASP A 67 -9.14 -4.54 -2.50
C ASP A 67 -7.62 -4.64 -2.55
N HIS A 68 -7.02 -4.90 -1.39
CA HIS A 68 -5.59 -5.16 -1.25
C HIS A 68 -5.34 -6.49 -0.54
N CYS A 69 -4.19 -7.07 -0.80
CA CYS A 69 -3.66 -8.20 -0.06
C CYS A 69 -2.53 -7.71 0.84
N VAL A 70 -2.55 -8.14 2.09
CA VAL A 70 -1.43 -7.96 3.01
C VAL A 70 -0.88 -9.33 3.39
N THR A 71 0.43 -9.51 3.29
CA THR A 71 1.13 -10.69 3.78
C THR A 71 1.98 -10.28 4.96
N VAL A 72 1.85 -10.97 6.09
CA VAL A 72 2.62 -10.69 7.31
C VAL A 72 3.60 -11.82 7.61
N PHE A 73 4.78 -11.48 8.11
CA PHE A 73 5.88 -12.40 8.33
C PHE A 73 6.38 -12.30 9.78
N ALA A 74 6.67 -13.45 10.40
CA ALA A 74 7.31 -13.50 11.72
C ALA A 74 8.76 -13.00 11.65
N ASP A 75 9.42 -13.21 10.52
CA ASP A 75 10.77 -12.72 10.26
C ASP A 75 10.78 -11.26 9.77
N PRO A 76 11.86 -10.52 10.02
CA PRO A 76 12.04 -9.20 9.46
C PRO A 76 12.40 -9.31 7.96
N GLY A 77 12.04 -8.28 7.19
CA GLY A 77 12.53 -8.14 5.80
C GLY A 77 11.81 -8.97 4.74
N CYS A 78 10.62 -9.51 5.04
CA CYS A 78 9.75 -10.23 4.10
C CYS A 78 10.51 -11.28 3.27
N PRO A 79 11.08 -12.31 3.92
CA PRO A 79 11.86 -13.34 3.23
C PRO A 79 11.05 -14.02 2.12
N GLU A 80 11.66 -14.17 0.94
CA GLU A 80 11.02 -14.77 -0.25
C GLU A 80 10.58 -16.21 0.00
N ASP A 81 11.35 -16.96 0.80
CA ASP A 81 11.09 -18.33 1.23
C ASP A 81 10.33 -18.43 2.56
N GLY A 82 9.95 -17.29 3.14
CA GLY A 82 9.26 -17.22 4.42
C GLY A 82 7.80 -17.64 4.34
N GLN A 83 7.35 -18.42 5.32
CA GLN A 83 5.93 -18.69 5.51
C GLN A 83 5.22 -17.44 6.07
N GLY A 84 4.60 -16.68 5.19
CA GLY A 84 3.74 -15.54 5.55
C GLY A 84 2.29 -15.94 5.81
N ALA A 85 1.59 -15.18 6.65
CA ALA A 85 0.14 -15.28 6.79
C ALA A 85 -0.54 -14.29 5.84
N PHE A 86 -1.49 -14.78 5.06
CA PHE A 86 -2.18 -14.02 4.02
C PHE A 86 -3.48 -13.42 4.54
N LEU A 87 -3.63 -12.11 4.37
CA LEU A 87 -4.80 -11.33 4.78
C LEU A 87 -5.40 -10.69 3.52
N PRO A 88 -6.27 -11.40 2.78
CA PRO A 88 -6.89 -10.89 1.57
C PRO A 88 -7.99 -9.84 1.89
N HIS A 89 -8.49 -9.16 0.85
CA HIS A 89 -9.64 -8.24 0.91
C HIS A 89 -9.51 -7.09 1.93
N GLN A 90 -8.35 -6.45 1.98
CA GLN A 90 -8.10 -5.29 2.82
C GLN A 90 -8.60 -4.01 2.13
N THR A 91 -9.65 -3.36 2.65
CA THR A 91 -10.37 -2.26 1.94
C THR A 91 -10.62 -0.99 2.76
N GLY A 92 -10.00 -0.87 3.94
CA GLY A 92 -10.23 0.27 4.83
C GLY A 92 -10.60 -0.08 6.25
N GLN A 93 -10.96 -1.34 6.50
CA GLN A 93 -11.22 -1.83 7.85
C GLN A 93 -9.93 -1.92 8.68
N CYS A 94 -10.09 -1.84 10.00
CA CYS A 94 -9.00 -2.19 10.90
C CYS A 94 -8.81 -3.71 10.94
N GLN A 95 -7.59 -4.16 10.67
CA GLN A 95 -7.21 -5.58 10.74
C GLN A 95 -6.28 -5.80 11.93
N ASN A 96 -6.75 -6.57 12.91
CA ASN A 96 -5.91 -7.09 13.98
C ASN A 96 -5.02 -8.23 13.43
N VAL A 97 -3.72 -8.17 13.72
CA VAL A 97 -2.76 -9.20 13.34
C VAL A 97 -2.46 -10.07 14.56
N ASN A 98 -3.11 -11.24 14.62
CA ASN A 98 -2.91 -12.22 15.68
C ASN A 98 -2.60 -13.59 15.07
N THR A 99 -1.36 -13.76 14.63
CA THR A 99 -0.86 -15.01 14.02
C THR A 99 -0.40 -16.04 15.07
N GLY A 100 -0.47 -15.71 16.37
CA GLY A 100 0.12 -16.52 17.45
C GLY A 100 1.65 -16.40 17.57
N THR A 101 2.28 -15.59 16.72
CA THR A 101 3.72 -15.29 16.73
C THR A 101 3.96 -13.78 16.69
N ASN A 102 5.19 -13.35 16.99
CA ASN A 102 5.57 -11.96 16.83
C ASN A 102 5.80 -11.65 15.34
N VAL A 103 4.92 -10.87 14.74
CA VAL A 103 5.07 -10.39 13.35
C VAL A 103 6.05 -9.23 13.31
N ARG A 104 6.98 -9.26 12.36
CA ARG A 104 8.08 -8.29 12.26
C ARG A 104 8.14 -7.56 10.93
N SER A 105 7.51 -8.10 9.89
CA SER A 105 7.41 -7.42 8.61
C SER A 105 6.13 -7.76 7.86
N PHE A 106 5.81 -6.96 6.85
CA PHE A 106 4.68 -7.19 5.98
C PHE A 106 4.93 -6.65 4.57
N THR A 107 4.21 -7.19 3.59
CA THR A 107 4.02 -6.61 2.26
C THR A 107 2.56 -6.27 2.06
N CYS A 108 2.28 -5.26 1.24
CA CYS A 108 0.92 -4.87 0.87
C CYS A 108 0.89 -4.60 -0.63
N ALA A 109 -0.02 -5.25 -1.37
CA ALA A 109 -0.17 -5.03 -2.80
C ALA A 109 -1.64 -4.86 -3.18
N LYS A 110 -1.88 -4.08 -4.24
CA LYS A 110 -3.19 -3.90 -4.86
C LYS A 110 -3.58 -5.13 -5.68
N ASP A 111 -3.85 -6.22 -4.99
CA ASP A 111 -4.38 -7.45 -5.55
C ASP A 111 -5.39 -8.08 -4.58
N THR A 112 -6.42 -8.72 -5.13
CA THR A 112 -7.41 -9.46 -4.35
C THR A 112 -6.84 -10.77 -3.82
N PHE A 113 -5.87 -11.35 -4.54
CA PHE A 113 -5.24 -12.60 -4.21
C PHE A 113 -3.83 -12.36 -3.69
N CYS A 114 -3.57 -12.87 -2.51
CA CYS A 114 -2.21 -12.95 -2.01
C CYS A 114 -1.45 -13.99 -2.83
N LEU A 115 -0.63 -13.52 -3.76
CA LEU A 115 0.28 -14.40 -4.48
C LEU A 115 1.32 -14.91 -3.48
N LEU A 116 1.46 -16.24 -3.42
CA LEU A 116 2.66 -16.88 -2.88
C LEU A 116 3.84 -16.23 -3.61
N GLY A 117 4.86 -15.79 -2.87
CA GLY A 117 6.03 -15.12 -3.43
C GLY A 117 6.48 -15.77 -4.74
N ALA A 118 6.68 -14.93 -5.77
CA ALA A 118 7.46 -15.34 -6.93
C ALA A 118 8.94 -15.36 -6.55
#